data_AF-R0MHC9-F1
#
_entry.id   AF-R0MHC9-F1
#
_cell.length_a   1.000
_cell.length_b   1.000
_cell.length_c   1.000
_cell.angle_alpha   90.00
_cell.angle_beta   90.00
_cell.angle_gamma   90.00
#
_symmetry.space_group_name_H-M   'P 1'
#
loop_
_entity.id
_entity.type
_entity.pdbx_description
1 polymer ?
#
loop_
_entity_poly.entity_id
_entity_poly.type
_entity_poly.pdbx_seq_one_letter_code
_entity_poly.pdbx_strand_id
1 'polypeptide(L)'
;MNVLNHSEKVWRDRIIQYLSQIEKEIKILNNKTEIVKIVVFGEEKYKVTKCLKMLKVEMCLFKNKKKNVLTVLFNKPLHEFINEKLKIPVVLL
;
A
#
# COMPACT_ATOMS: atom_id res chain seq x y z
N MET A 1 -16.21 0.23 29.63
CA MET A 1 -15.99 -0.89 28.70
C MET A 1 -16.20 -0.39 27.29
N ASN A 2 -15.11 -0.15 26.54
CA ASN A 2 -15.17 0.50 25.23
C ASN A 2 -15.48 -0.51 24.12
N VAL A 3 -16.73 -0.53 23.66
CA VAL A 3 -17.20 -1.28 22.49
C VAL A 3 -16.45 -0.87 21.21
N LEU A 4 -15.81 0.31 21.20
CA LEU A 4 -14.96 0.81 20.12
C LEU A 4 -13.64 0.01 19.93
N ASN A 5 -13.17 -0.77 20.91
CA ASN A 5 -11.90 -1.51 20.81
C ASN A 5 -11.99 -2.82 20.01
N HIS A 6 -13.19 -3.41 19.86
CA HIS A 6 -13.30 -4.73 19.24
C HIS A 6 -13.25 -4.64 17.71
N SER A 7 -13.91 -3.63 17.12
CA SER A 7 -13.95 -3.44 15.66
C SER A 7 -12.58 -3.09 15.08
N GLU A 8 -11.82 -2.21 15.75
CA GLU A 8 -10.46 -1.84 15.35
C GLU A 8 -9.50 -3.03 15.44
N LYS A 9 -9.63 -3.86 16.49
CA LYS A 9 -8.85 -5.09 16.65
C LYS A 9 -9.12 -6.08 15.51
N VAL A 10 -10.39 -6.31 15.17
CA VAL A 10 -10.78 -7.18 14.05
C VAL A 10 -10.24 -6.66 12.72
N TRP A 11 -10.25 -5.34 12.51
CA TRP A 11 -9.68 -4.72 11.31
C TRP A 11 -8.17 -4.92 11.20
N ARG A 12 -7.45 -4.71 12.30
CA ARG A 12 -6.00 -4.94 12.37
C ARG A 12 -5.66 -6.40 12.08
N ASP A 13 -6.38 -7.35 12.69
CA ASP A 13 -6.13 -8.78 12.50
C ASP A 13 -6.33 -9.18 11.03
N ARG A 14 -7.36 -8.64 10.35
CA ARG A 14 -7.57 -8.85 8.91
C ARG A 14 -6.43 -8.31 8.06
N ILE A 15 -5.92 -7.11 8.36
CA ILE A 15 -4.77 -6.54 7.63
C ILE A 15 -3.54 -7.43 7.83
N ILE A 16 -3.26 -7.87 9.05
CA ILE A 16 -2.12 -8.74 9.35
C ILE A 16 -2.23 -10.07 8.61
N GLN A 17 -3.41 -10.70 8.62
CA GLN A 17 -3.67 -11.94 7.88
C GLN A 17 -3.45 -11.76 6.39
N TYR A 18 -3.99 -10.68 5.80
CA TYR A 18 -3.82 -10.37 4.39
C TYR A 18 -2.35 -10.18 4.00
N LEU A 19 -1.59 -9.40 4.78
CA LEU A 19 -0.16 -9.21 4.54
C LEU A 19 0.65 -10.50 4.69
N SER A 20 0.24 -11.37 5.63
CA SER A 20 0.89 -12.67 5.84
C SER A 20 0.59 -13.65 4.70
N GLN A 21 -0.59 -13.56 4.09
CA GLN A 21 -0.91 -14.34 2.89
C GLN A 21 -0.04 -13.91 1.71
N ILE A 22 0.08 -12.60 1.45
CA ILE A 22 0.96 -12.08 0.39
C ILE A 22 2.40 -12.52 0.60
N GLU A 23 2.90 -12.44 1.83
CA GLU A 23 4.26 -12.90 2.16
C GLU A 23 4.48 -14.37 1.79
N LYS A 24 3.52 -15.25 2.13
CA LYS A 24 3.57 -16.67 1.76
C LYS A 24 3.62 -16.85 0.25
N GLU A 25 2.77 -16.15 -0.50
CA GLU A 25 2.74 -16.22 -1.97
C GLU A 25 4.08 -15.77 -2.59
N ILE A 26 4.69 -14.69 -2.10
CA ILE A 26 6.01 -14.23 -2.56
C ILE A 26 7.10 -15.25 -2.22
N LYS A 27 7.07 -15.83 -1.02
CA LYS A 27 8.09 -16.80 -0.56
C LYS A 27 8.02 -18.13 -1.30
N ILE A 28 6.84 -18.52 -1.78
CA ILE A 28 6.68 -19.69 -2.67
C ILE A 28 7.45 -19.47 -3.99
N LEU A 29 7.41 -18.25 -4.54
CA LEU A 29 8.12 -17.90 -5.76
C LEU A 29 9.62 -17.74 -5.52
N ASN A 30 10.02 -17.10 -4.42
CA ASN A 30 11.42 -16.95 -4.05
C ASN A 30 11.56 -16.83 -2.53
N ASN A 31 12.02 -17.92 -1.90
CA ASN A 31 12.18 -18.00 -0.45
C ASN A 31 13.27 -17.05 0.09
N LYS A 32 14.24 -16.64 -0.73
CA LYS A 32 15.33 -15.74 -0.30
C LYS A 32 14.92 -14.27 -0.23
N THR A 33 13.75 -13.90 -0.76
CA THR A 33 13.27 -12.51 -0.75
C THR A 33 13.08 -11.98 0.68
N GLU A 34 13.67 -10.84 0.99
CA GLU A 34 13.39 -10.14 2.26
C GLU A 34 12.10 -9.33 2.13
N ILE A 35 11.21 -9.46 3.10
CA ILE A 35 9.86 -8.87 3.04
C ILE A 35 9.63 -8.02 4.29
N VAL A 36 9.32 -6.74 4.06
CA VAL A 36 8.94 -5.80 5.11
C VAL A 36 7.48 -5.43 4.92
N LYS A 37 6.66 -5.70 5.94
CA LYS A 37 5.21 -5.42 5.95
C LYS A 37 4.97 -4.10 6.67
N ILE A 38 4.38 -3.11 5.96
CA ILE A 38 4.15 -1.78 6.51
C ILE A 38 2.66 -1.44 6.42
N VAL A 39 2.08 -1.01 7.54
CA VAL A 39 0.73 -0.45 7.59
C VAL A 39 0.85 1.05 7.83
N VAL A 40 0.27 1.84 6.94
CA VAL A 40 0.37 3.30 6.96
C VAL A 40 -0.97 3.89 7.36
N PHE A 41 -0.98 4.72 8.39
CA PHE A 41 -2.17 5.42 8.88
C PHE A 41 -2.09 6.93 8.62
N GLY A 42 -3.23 7.53 8.29
CA GLY A 42 -3.38 8.96 8.02
C GLY A 42 -3.52 9.26 6.53
N GLU A 43 -3.19 10.50 6.14
CA GLU A 43 -3.33 10.96 4.76
C GLU A 43 -2.42 10.17 3.80
N GLU A 44 -3.06 9.49 2.84
CA GLU A 44 -2.43 8.50 1.95
C GLU A 44 -1.23 9.09 1.19
N LYS A 45 -1.41 10.21 0.48
CA LYS A 45 -0.36 10.81 -0.35
C LYS A 45 0.86 11.21 0.47
N TYR A 46 0.65 11.91 1.59
CA TYR A 46 1.75 12.36 2.45
C TYR A 46 2.53 11.17 3.04
N LYS A 47 1.81 10.22 3.64
CA LYS A 47 2.45 9.13 4.39
C LYS A 47 3.11 8.10 3.47
N VAL A 48 2.48 7.74 2.35
CA VAL A 48 3.08 6.84 1.36
C VAL A 48 4.33 7.50 0.78
N THR A 49 4.27 8.78 0.40
CA THR A 49 5.44 9.51 -0.11
C THR A 49 6.60 9.50 0.89
N LYS A 50 6.32 9.78 2.17
CA LYS A 50 7.35 9.76 3.20
C LYS A 50 7.96 8.36 3.34
N CYS A 51 7.13 7.33 3.33
CA CYS A 51 7.57 5.93 3.42
C CYS A 51 8.49 5.55 2.24
N LEU A 52 8.05 5.82 1.00
CA LEU A 52 8.82 5.50 -0.20
C LEU A 52 10.18 6.21 -0.22
N LYS A 53 10.24 7.48 0.18
CA LYS A 53 11.49 8.24 0.29
C LYS A 53 12.44 7.66 1.34
N MET A 54 11.92 7.32 2.53
CA MET A 54 12.73 6.76 3.62
C MET A 54 13.32 5.39 3.27
N LEU A 55 12.54 4.56 2.58
CA LEU A 55 12.95 3.23 2.14
C LEU A 55 13.81 3.25 0.86
N LYS A 56 13.98 4.43 0.25
CA LYS A 56 14.71 4.59 -1.03
C LYS A 56 14.20 3.63 -2.11
N VAL A 57 12.87 3.55 -2.25
CA VAL A 57 12.23 2.63 -3.18
C VAL A 57 12.57 2.98 -4.62
N GLU A 58 13.06 1.98 -5.37
CA GLU A 58 13.44 2.14 -6.78
C GLU A 58 12.26 1.91 -7.74
N MET A 59 11.24 1.16 -7.32
CA MET A 59 10.08 0.83 -8.15
C MET A 59 8.86 0.52 -7.30
N CYS A 60 7.67 0.89 -7.77
CA CYS A 60 6.41 0.56 -7.12
C CYS A 60 5.50 -0.26 -8.03
N LEU A 61 4.87 -1.30 -7.46
CA LEU A 61 3.79 -2.02 -8.10
C LEU A 61 2.47 -1.65 -7.44
N PHE A 62 1.47 -1.31 -8.25
CA PHE A 62 0.15 -0.94 -7.78
C PHE A 62 -0.88 -1.82 -8.44
N LYS A 63 -1.72 -2.46 -7.62
CA LYS A 63 -2.92 -3.11 -8.12
C LYS A 63 -3.88 -2.06 -8.66
N ASN A 64 -4.25 -2.17 -9.92
CA ASN A 64 -5.19 -1.27 -10.56
C ASN A 64 -6.59 -1.49 -9.96
N LYS A 65 -7.00 -0.58 -9.07
CA LYS A 65 -8.40 -0.51 -8.64
C LYS A 65 -9.15 0.33 -9.66
N LYS A 66 -10.16 -0.26 -10.32
CA LYS A 66 -11.15 0.51 -11.09
C LYS A 66 -11.70 1.63 -10.21
N LYS A 67 -11.37 2.87 -10.54
CA LYS A 67 -11.93 4.07 -9.90
C LYS A 67 -13.10 4.58 -10.74
N ASN A 68 -14.12 5.09 -10.08
CA ASN A 68 -15.21 5.79 -10.75
C ASN A 68 -14.68 7.03 -11.48
N VAL A 69 -15.19 7.30 -12.67
CA VAL A 69 -14.74 8.38 -13.57
C VAL A 69 -14.65 9.72 -12.84
N LEU A 70 -15.64 10.05 -12.00
CA LEU A 70 -15.67 11.27 -11.20
C LEU A 70 -14.49 11.37 -10.24
N THR A 71 -14.12 10.28 -9.57
CA THR A 71 -12.97 10.29 -8.64
C THR A 71 -11.62 10.46 -9.33
N VAL A 72 -11.50 10.05 -10.59
CA VAL A 72 -10.28 10.25 -11.38
C VAL A 72 -10.14 11.71 -11.80
N LEU A 73 -11.25 12.35 -12.17
CA LEU A 73 -11.28 13.76 -12.61
C LEU A 73 -10.93 14.74 -11.50
N PHE A 74 -11.43 14.52 -10.27
CA PHE A 74 -11.21 15.45 -9.16
C PHE A 74 -9.99 15.13 -8.30
N ASN A 75 -9.50 13.89 -8.32
CA ASN A 75 -8.38 13.47 -7.49
C ASN A 75 -7.37 12.65 -8.27
N LYS A 76 -6.21 13.27 -8.52
CA LYS A 76 -5.08 12.59 -9.13
C LYS A 76 -4.74 11.31 -8.35
N PRO A 77 -4.72 10.13 -8.99
CA PRO A 77 -4.37 8.86 -8.36
C PRO A 77 -2.99 8.89 -7.70
N LEU A 78 -2.83 8.12 -6.61
CA LEU A 78 -1.56 8.01 -5.89
C LEU A 78 -0.42 7.52 -6.78
N HIS A 79 -0.70 6.54 -7.64
CA HIS A 79 0.30 5.94 -8.52
C HIS A 79 0.83 6.96 -9.56
N GLU A 80 -0.05 7.79 -10.14
CA GLU A 80 0.36 8.89 -11.02
C GLU A 80 1.16 9.94 -10.27
N PHE A 81 0.73 10.30 -9.05
CA PHE A 81 1.46 11.23 -8.20
C PHE A 81 2.89 10.74 -7.91
N ILE A 82 3.06 9.45 -7.58
CA ILE A 82 4.37 8.85 -7.32
C ILE A 82 5.25 8.91 -8.56
N ASN A 83 4.73 8.48 -9.72
CA ASN A 83 5.50 8.48 -10.96
C ASN A 83 5.95 9.90 -11.35
N GLU A 84 5.03 10.86 -11.33
CA GLU A 84 5.32 12.20 -11.82
C GLU A 84 6.14 13.05 -10.85
N LYS A 85 5.79 13.03 -9.56
CA LYS A 85 6.37 13.91 -8.54
C LYS A 85 7.58 13.29 -7.87
N LEU A 86 7.58 11.97 -7.64
CA LEU A 86 8.69 11.28 -6.99
C LEU A 86 9.67 10.68 -7.99
N LYS A 87 9.31 10.63 -9.28
CA LYS A 87 10.13 10.03 -10.34
C LYS A 87 10.48 8.56 -10.08
N ILE A 88 9.62 7.87 -9.32
CA ILE A 88 9.75 6.44 -9.06
C ILE A 88 8.91 5.70 -10.12
N PRO A 89 9.51 4.78 -10.90
CA PRO A 89 8.80 3.92 -11.83
C PRO A 89 7.62 3.19 -11.19
N VAL A 90 6.48 3.19 -11.88
CA VAL A 90 5.24 2.57 -11.42
C VAL A 90 4.75 1.56 -12.44
N VAL A 91 4.47 0.34 -11.99
CA VAL A 91 3.77 -0.69 -12.78
C VAL A 91 2.37 -0.91 -12.21
N LEU A 92 1.39 -0.89 -13.10
CA LEU A 92 -0.01 -1.18 -12.78
C LEU A 92 -0.30 -2.65 -13.10
N LEU A 93 -0.80 -3.38 -12.11
CA LEU A 93 -1.22 -4.79 -12.20
C LEU A 93 -2.73 -4.93 -12.30
#